data_AF-A0A2S3QNP4-F1
#
_entry.id   AF-A0A2S3QNP4-F1
#
_cell.length_a   1.000
_cell.length_b   1.000
_cell.length_c   1.000
_cell.angle_alpha   90.00
_cell.angle_beta   90.00
_cell.angle_gamma   90.00
#
_symmetry.space_group_name_H-M   'P 1'
#
loop_
_entity.id
_entity.type
_entity.pdbx_description
1 polymer ?
#
loop_
_entity_poly.entity_id
_entity_poly.type
_entity_poly.pdbx_seq_one_letter_code
_entity_poly.pdbx_strand_id
1 'polypeptide(L)'
;MSKPYKRSIIIVDSKFQLRFSALICIVILVLSAFYPLVIYQVLTNISEKFPQSAEHIATMKSDLLNFLILCQAFFGILIFVVCIFFTHKVAGPLYKLKQYLAGLRHTGFERKLSFREGDYFQDVADEVNLTVEYFQTHFKEDTVYIDEICNYLKNLQQVVPDDKKLILSDVVTKLKSMEGRFNEFIG
;
A
#
# COMPACT_ATOMS: atom_id res chain seq x y z
N MET A 1 -20.34 6.96 -28.60
CA MET A 1 -19.88 7.01 -27.20
C MET A 1 -19.00 5.80 -26.95
N SER A 2 -17.67 6.00 -26.87
CA SER A 2 -16.72 4.93 -26.54
C SER A 2 -16.87 4.57 -25.06
N LYS A 3 -17.15 3.29 -24.77
CA LYS A 3 -17.18 2.79 -23.39
C LYS A 3 -15.79 3.00 -22.78
N PRO A 4 -15.68 3.58 -21.56
CA PRO A 4 -14.38 3.75 -20.91
C PRO A 4 -13.77 2.37 -20.64
N TYR A 5 -12.55 2.17 -21.13
CA TYR A 5 -11.79 0.94 -20.93
C TYR A 5 -11.43 0.80 -19.44
N LYS A 6 -12.18 -0.01 -18.71
CA LYS A 6 -11.98 -0.27 -17.28
C LYS A 6 -10.92 -1.37 -17.12
N ARG A 7 -9.67 -1.00 -16.82
CA ARG A 7 -8.62 -1.97 -16.46
C ARG A 7 -8.96 -2.62 -15.12
N SER A 8 -9.61 -3.79 -15.17
CA SER A 8 -9.92 -4.63 -14.01
C SER A 8 -8.76 -5.60 -13.74
N ILE A 9 -7.61 -5.08 -13.32
CA ILE A 9 -6.54 -5.92 -12.78
C ILE A 9 -6.84 -6.09 -11.29
N ILE A 10 -7.43 -7.23 -10.91
CA ILE A 10 -7.84 -7.57 -9.54
C ILE A 10 -6.65 -8.12 -8.74
N ILE A 11 -5.52 -8.42 -9.40
CA ILE A 11 -4.35 -9.04 -8.78
C ILE A 11 -3.16 -8.13 -9.03
N VAL A 12 -2.78 -7.38 -8.00
CA VAL A 12 -1.65 -6.45 -8.04
C VAL A 12 -0.45 -7.05 -7.30
N ASP A 13 -0.70 -7.73 -6.18
CA ASP A 13 0.26 -8.59 -5.48
C ASP A 13 -0.45 -9.85 -4.94
N SER A 14 -0.53 -10.89 -5.78
CA SER A 14 -1.17 -12.16 -5.43
C SER A 14 -0.53 -12.85 -4.23
N LYS A 15 0.76 -12.63 -4.01
CA LYS A 15 1.50 -13.31 -2.95
C LYS A 15 1.12 -12.73 -1.59
N PHE A 16 1.05 -11.40 -1.47
CA PHE A 16 0.60 -10.75 -0.24
C PHE A 16 -0.87 -11.08 0.06
N GLN A 17 -1.76 -10.95 -0.93
CA GLN A 17 -3.19 -11.20 -0.76
C GLN A 17 -3.50 -12.62 -0.32
N LEU A 18 -2.86 -13.61 -0.96
CA LEU A 18 -3.06 -15.02 -0.62
C LEU A 18 -2.53 -15.34 0.77
N ARG A 19 -1.31 -14.89 1.11
CA ARG A 19 -0.71 -15.13 2.42
C ARG A 19 -1.53 -14.52 3.54
N PHE A 20 -1.96 -13.27 3.38
CA PHE A 20 -2.75 -12.55 4.40
C PHE A 20 -4.15 -13.18 4.57
N SER A 21 -4.84 -13.44 3.45
CA SER A 21 -6.18 -14.04 3.48
C SER A 21 -6.16 -15.46 4.04
N ALA A 22 -5.15 -16.27 3.67
CA ALA A 22 -4.99 -17.61 4.22
C ALA A 22 -4.67 -17.58 5.71
N LEU A 23 -3.80 -16.67 6.16
CA LEU A 23 -3.47 -16.52 7.58
C LEU A 23 -4.72 -16.18 8.41
N ILE A 24 -5.51 -15.18 7.99
CA ILE A 24 -6.75 -14.83 8.69
C ILE A 24 -7.74 -15.99 8.67
N CYS A 25 -7.91 -16.65 7.53
CA CYS A 25 -8.83 -17.79 7.41
C CYS A 25 -8.42 -18.94 8.34
N ILE A 26 -7.13 -19.29 8.40
CA ILE A 26 -6.61 -20.33 9.31
C ILE A 26 -6.87 -19.97 10.76
N VAL A 27 -6.56 -18.72 11.17
CA VAL A 27 -6.80 -18.26 12.54
C VAL A 27 -8.29 -18.38 12.90
N ILE A 28 -9.18 -17.94 12.01
CA ILE A 28 -10.63 -18.03 12.24
C ILE A 28 -11.10 -19.48 12.30
N LEU A 29 -10.61 -20.35 11.41
CA LEU A 29 -10.97 -21.77 11.41
C LEU A 29 -10.53 -22.47 12.70
N VAL A 30 -9.33 -22.17 13.19
CA VAL A 30 -8.81 -22.70 14.46
C VAL A 30 -9.67 -22.23 15.63
N LEU A 31 -9.98 -20.93 15.69
CA LEU A 31 -10.84 -20.38 16.74
C LEU A 31 -12.27 -20.94 16.66
N SER A 32 -12.83 -21.11 15.46
CA SER A 32 -14.17 -21.64 15.27
C SER A 32 -14.29 -23.12 15.62
N ALA A 33 -13.20 -23.90 15.48
CA ALA A 33 -13.16 -25.31 15.84
C ALA A 33 -13.38 -25.55 17.34
N PHE A 34 -13.24 -24.52 18.18
CA PHE A 34 -13.53 -24.60 19.60
C PHE A 34 -14.98 -25.05 19.88
N TYR A 35 -15.98 -24.50 19.15
CA TYR A 35 -17.38 -24.82 19.41
C TYR A 35 -17.76 -26.29 19.10
N PRO A 36 -17.39 -26.87 17.94
CA PRO A 36 -17.59 -28.29 17.70
C PRO A 36 -16.94 -29.21 18.74
N LEU A 37 -15.75 -28.86 19.25
CA LEU A 37 -15.06 -29.63 20.28
C LEU A 37 -15.85 -29.62 21.60
N VAL A 38 -16.34 -28.45 22.03
CA VAL A 38 -17.17 -28.33 23.24
C VAL A 38 -18.47 -29.12 23.09
N ILE A 39 -19.13 -29.00 21.93
CA ILE A 39 -20.37 -29.74 21.64
C ILE A 39 -20.13 -31.26 21.66
N TYR A 40 -19.04 -31.73 21.06
CA TYR A 40 -18.63 -33.13 21.11
C TYR A 40 -18.50 -33.63 22.55
N GLN A 41 -17.81 -32.87 23.40
CA GLN A 41 -17.58 -33.23 24.79
C GLN A 41 -18.88 -33.23 25.59
N VAL A 42 -19.74 -32.21 25.41
CA VAL A 42 -21.03 -32.11 26.09
C VAL A 42 -21.95 -33.27 25.73
N LEU A 43 -22.11 -33.59 24.44
CA LEU A 43 -22.98 -34.69 24.01
C LEU A 43 -22.45 -36.06 24.46
N THR A 44 -21.12 -36.23 24.52
CA THR A 44 -20.51 -37.44 25.06
C THR A 44 -20.84 -37.60 26.55
N ASN A 45 -20.67 -36.53 27.35
CA ASN A 45 -21.02 -36.53 28.78
C ASN A 45 -22.52 -36.80 29.03
N ILE A 46 -23.41 -36.31 28.16
CA ILE A 46 -24.85 -36.56 28.27
C ILE A 46 -25.15 -38.03 27.94
N SER A 47 -24.54 -38.57 26.87
CA SER A 47 -24.71 -39.98 26.47
C SER A 47 -24.30 -40.95 27.57
N GLU A 48 -23.23 -40.64 28.31
CA GLU A 48 -22.76 -41.46 29.45
C GLU A 48 -23.73 -41.43 30.64
N LYS A 49 -24.38 -40.28 30.88
CA LYS A 49 -25.35 -40.12 31.99
C LYS A 49 -26.72 -40.72 31.69
N PHE A 50 -27.10 -40.83 30.42
CA PHE A 50 -28.40 -41.34 29.99
C PHE A 50 -28.26 -42.51 29.01
N PRO A 51 -27.82 -43.70 29.49
CA PRO A 51 -27.53 -44.84 28.64
C PRO A 51 -28.74 -45.36 27.85
N GLN A 52 -29.96 -45.16 28.37
CA GLN A 52 -31.20 -45.52 27.65
C GLN A 52 -31.44 -44.71 26.37
N SER A 53 -30.80 -43.54 26.25
CA SER A 53 -30.89 -42.66 25.07
C SER A 53 -29.58 -42.56 24.31
N ALA A 54 -28.56 -43.35 24.68
CA ALA A 54 -27.20 -43.23 24.14
C ALA A 54 -27.14 -43.39 22.62
N GLU A 55 -27.91 -44.33 22.05
CA GLU A 55 -27.95 -44.55 20.60
C GLU A 55 -28.52 -43.31 19.86
N HIS A 56 -29.61 -42.74 20.37
CA HIS A 56 -30.21 -41.52 19.81
C HIS A 56 -29.29 -40.30 19.97
N ILE A 57 -28.58 -40.19 21.09
CA ILE A 57 -27.60 -39.12 21.31
C ILE A 57 -26.39 -39.28 20.38
N ALA A 58 -25.96 -40.52 20.10
CA ALA A 58 -24.86 -40.79 19.20
C ALA A 58 -25.17 -40.38 17.74
N THR A 59 -26.38 -40.68 17.25
CA THR A 59 -26.80 -40.24 15.92
C THR A 59 -26.93 -38.72 15.85
N MET A 60 -27.61 -38.10 16.81
CA MET A 60 -27.69 -36.64 16.92
C MET A 60 -26.31 -35.98 16.95
N LYS A 61 -25.35 -36.55 17.71
CA LYS A 61 -23.97 -36.07 17.79
C LYS A 61 -23.30 -36.10 16.42
N SER A 62 -23.39 -37.22 15.69
CA SER A 62 -22.80 -37.35 14.36
C SER A 62 -23.40 -36.35 13.37
N ASP A 63 -24.73 -36.23 13.35
CA ASP A 63 -25.45 -35.33 12.44
C ASP A 63 -25.11 -33.87 12.70
N LEU A 64 -25.08 -33.48 13.98
CA LEU A 64 -24.72 -32.13 14.39
C LEU A 64 -23.25 -31.80 14.04
N LEU A 65 -22.32 -32.74 14.27
CA LEU A 65 -20.91 -32.52 13.92
C LEU A 65 -20.71 -32.41 12.41
N ASN A 66 -21.35 -33.28 11.63
CA ASN A 66 -21.32 -33.19 10.17
C ASN A 66 -21.87 -31.84 9.68
N PHE A 67 -23.00 -31.39 10.24
CA PHE A 67 -23.57 -30.08 9.94
C PHE A 67 -22.62 -28.94 10.30
N LEU A 68 -22.00 -28.97 11.49
CA LEU A 68 -21.05 -27.95 11.94
C LEU A 68 -19.80 -27.89 11.05
N ILE A 69 -19.26 -29.04 10.62
CA ILE A 69 -18.13 -29.10 9.69
C ILE A 69 -18.50 -28.48 8.34
N LEU A 70 -19.69 -28.79 7.82
CA LEU A 70 -20.18 -28.21 6.57
C LEU A 70 -20.35 -26.69 6.69
N CYS A 71 -20.93 -26.21 7.80
CA CYS A 71 -21.02 -24.78 8.09
C CYS A 71 -19.63 -24.13 8.18
N GLN A 72 -18.69 -24.76 8.89
CA GLN A 72 -17.32 -24.25 9.04
C GLN A 72 -16.60 -24.16 7.69
N ALA A 73 -16.74 -25.17 6.83
CA ALA A 73 -16.19 -25.13 5.47
C ALA A 73 -16.83 -24.00 4.63
N PHE A 74 -18.16 -23.89 4.67
CA PHE A 74 -18.89 -22.85 3.94
C PHE A 74 -18.49 -21.44 4.38
N PHE A 75 -18.52 -21.15 5.68
CA PHE A 75 -18.12 -19.85 6.21
C PHE A 75 -16.63 -19.58 6.05
N GLY A 76 -15.78 -20.60 6.13
CA GLY A 76 -14.35 -20.48 5.86
C GLY A 76 -14.07 -20.01 4.42
N ILE A 77 -14.75 -20.62 3.44
CA ILE A 77 -14.65 -20.19 2.04
C ILE A 77 -15.18 -18.76 1.87
N LEU A 78 -16.34 -18.45 2.46
CA LEU A 78 -16.94 -17.12 2.38
C LEU A 78 -16.01 -16.04 2.94
N ILE A 79 -15.45 -16.27 4.13
CA ILE A 79 -14.51 -15.36 4.78
C ILE A 79 -13.24 -15.20 3.95
N PHE A 80 -12.69 -16.30 3.42
CA PHE A 80 -11.51 -16.23 2.56
C PHE A 80 -11.74 -15.35 1.33
N VAL A 81 -12.89 -15.49 0.66
CA VAL A 81 -13.28 -14.65 -0.47
C VAL A 81 -13.41 -13.18 -0.05
N VAL A 82 -14.08 -12.90 1.07
CA VAL A 82 -14.20 -11.53 1.62
C VAL A 82 -12.83 -10.94 1.94
N CYS A 83 -11.92 -11.70 2.55
CA CYS A 83 -10.56 -11.27 2.85
C CYS A 83 -9.76 -10.93 1.59
N ILE A 84 -9.92 -11.68 0.49
CA ILE A 84 -9.28 -11.34 -0.78
C ILE A 84 -9.76 -9.97 -1.27
N PHE A 85 -11.07 -9.73 -1.28
CA PHE A 85 -11.62 -8.44 -1.70
C PHE A 85 -11.18 -7.29 -0.80
N PHE A 86 -11.15 -7.52 0.52
CA PHE A 86 -10.64 -6.53 1.47
C PHE A 86 -9.16 -6.22 1.22
N THR A 87 -8.33 -7.25 1.08
CA THR A 87 -6.88 -7.08 0.89
C THR A 87 -6.55 -6.42 -0.45
N HIS A 88 -7.40 -6.57 -1.46
CA HIS A 88 -7.25 -5.85 -2.73
C HIS A 88 -7.33 -4.32 -2.55
N LYS A 89 -8.26 -3.82 -1.70
CA LYS A 89 -8.39 -2.39 -1.40
C LYS A 89 -7.20 -1.78 -0.64
N VAL A 90 -6.34 -2.64 -0.09
CA VAL A 90 -5.11 -2.26 0.62
C VAL A 90 -3.89 -2.39 -0.31
N ALA A 91 -3.77 -3.53 -1.00
CA ALA A 91 -2.63 -3.83 -1.86
C ALA A 91 -2.56 -2.94 -3.12
N GLY A 92 -3.71 -2.56 -3.68
CA GLY A 92 -3.80 -1.68 -4.85
C GLY A 92 -3.12 -0.32 -4.60
N PRO A 93 -3.54 0.44 -3.57
CA PRO A 93 -2.90 1.69 -3.17
C PRO A 93 -1.40 1.58 -2.92
N LEU A 94 -0.95 0.58 -2.14
CA LEU A 94 0.46 0.39 -1.83
C LEU A 94 1.32 0.15 -3.07
N TYR A 95 0.82 -0.64 -4.01
CA TYR A 95 1.50 -0.85 -5.28
C TYR A 95 1.57 0.42 -6.12
N LYS A 96 0.47 1.17 -6.21
CA LYS A 96 0.45 2.45 -6.93
C LYS A 96 1.39 3.47 -6.29
N LEU A 97 1.46 3.54 -4.96
CA LEU A 97 2.42 4.35 -4.22
C LEU A 97 3.86 3.95 -4.55
N LYS A 98 4.17 2.65 -4.55
CA LYS A 98 5.50 2.15 -4.92
C LYS A 98 5.88 2.57 -6.34
N GLN A 99 4.97 2.43 -7.30
CA GLN A 99 5.20 2.89 -8.68
C GLN A 99 5.37 4.40 -8.77
N TYR A 100 4.58 5.16 -8.02
CA TYR A 100 4.66 6.61 -7.96
C TYR A 100 6.01 7.09 -7.44
N LEU A 101 6.45 6.59 -6.29
CA LEU A 101 7.76 6.91 -5.70
C LEU A 101 8.92 6.43 -6.59
N ALA A 102 8.74 5.35 -7.36
CA ALA A 102 9.73 4.93 -8.34
C ALA A 102 9.78 5.87 -9.55
N GLY A 103 8.63 6.31 -10.04
CA GLY A 103 8.52 7.28 -11.13
C GLY A 103 9.13 8.63 -10.77
N LEU A 104 8.91 9.11 -9.54
CA LEU A 104 9.50 10.36 -9.04
C LEU A 104 11.02 10.48 -9.24
N ARG A 105 11.74 9.35 -9.17
CA ARG A 105 13.21 9.33 -9.37
C ARG A 105 13.66 9.47 -10.82
N HIS A 106 12.76 9.29 -11.78
CA HIS A 106 13.11 9.21 -13.21
C HIS A 106 12.38 10.25 -14.06
N THR A 107 11.13 10.56 -13.73
CA THR A 107 10.28 11.49 -14.51
C THR A 107 9.97 12.76 -13.74
N GLY A 108 10.53 12.94 -12.53
CA GLY A 108 10.14 14.03 -11.64
C GLY A 108 8.65 13.98 -11.28
N PHE A 109 8.04 15.14 -11.12
CA PHE A 109 6.73 15.33 -10.51
C PHE A 109 5.56 15.46 -11.50
N GLU A 110 5.57 14.72 -12.61
CA GLU A 110 4.60 14.89 -13.70
C GLU A 110 3.12 14.73 -13.29
N ARG A 111 2.82 14.00 -12.21
CA ARG A 111 1.44 13.69 -11.80
C ARG A 111 1.28 13.69 -10.29
N LYS A 112 0.07 13.98 -9.82
CA LYS A 112 -0.34 13.76 -8.42
C LYS A 112 -0.66 12.28 -8.19
N LEU A 113 -0.27 11.75 -7.03
CA LEU A 113 -0.70 10.46 -6.55
C LEU A 113 -2.20 10.51 -6.22
N SER A 114 -2.92 9.44 -6.52
CA SER A 114 -4.33 9.27 -6.17
C SER A 114 -4.64 7.80 -6.04
N PHE A 115 -5.61 7.42 -5.22
CA PHE A 115 -6.11 6.04 -5.17
C PHE A 115 -7.54 5.98 -5.73
N ARG A 116 -8.08 4.77 -5.93
CA ARG A 116 -9.46 4.62 -6.45
C ARG A 116 -10.46 4.93 -5.35
N GLU A 117 -11.66 5.40 -5.72
CA GLU A 117 -12.72 5.57 -4.74
C GLU A 117 -13.02 4.26 -4.00
N GLY A 118 -13.04 4.32 -2.66
CA GLY A 118 -13.29 3.18 -1.79
C GLY A 118 -12.09 2.27 -1.54
N ASP A 119 -10.91 2.60 -2.07
CA ASP A 119 -9.62 2.07 -1.59
C ASP A 119 -9.20 2.77 -0.29
N TYR A 120 -8.37 2.09 0.50
CA TYR A 120 -7.79 2.64 1.72
C TYR A 120 -6.66 3.65 1.43
N PHE A 121 -6.27 4.41 2.46
CA PHE A 121 -5.11 5.32 2.47
C PHE A 121 -5.22 6.55 1.56
N GLN A 122 -6.42 7.07 1.30
CA GLN A 122 -6.58 8.31 0.51
C GLN A 122 -5.81 9.48 1.14
N ASP A 123 -5.87 9.60 2.45
CA ASP A 123 -5.10 10.53 3.28
C ASP A 123 -3.59 10.44 3.04
N VAL A 124 -3.05 9.23 2.88
CA VAL A 124 -1.64 9.03 2.54
C VAL A 124 -1.31 9.57 1.15
N ALA A 125 -2.21 9.41 0.18
CA ALA A 125 -2.00 10.01 -1.15
C ALA A 125 -1.95 11.53 -1.07
N ASP A 126 -2.85 12.13 -0.27
CA ASP A 126 -2.91 13.57 -0.06
C ASP A 126 -1.64 14.10 0.60
N GLU A 127 -1.18 13.47 1.69
CA GLU A 127 0.07 13.86 2.37
C GLU A 127 1.31 13.72 1.49
N VAL A 128 1.38 12.65 0.69
CA VAL A 128 2.48 12.47 -0.28
C VAL A 128 2.46 13.59 -1.31
N ASN A 129 1.29 13.97 -1.82
CA ASN A 129 1.17 15.07 -2.78
C ASN A 129 1.58 16.42 -2.18
N LEU A 130 1.15 16.71 -0.95
CA LEU A 130 1.54 17.94 -0.25
C LEU A 130 3.05 18.00 -0.03
N THR A 131 3.65 16.89 0.38
CA THR A 131 5.11 16.77 0.57
C THR A 131 5.87 16.99 -0.75
N VAL A 132 5.37 16.39 -1.83
CA VAL A 132 5.90 16.58 -3.18
C VAL A 132 5.82 18.05 -3.60
N GLU A 133 4.67 18.69 -3.41
CA GLU A 133 4.42 20.09 -3.76
C GLU A 133 5.31 21.05 -2.96
N TYR A 134 5.56 20.74 -1.69
CA TYR A 134 6.51 21.43 -0.83
C TYR A 134 7.94 21.39 -1.42
N PHE A 135 8.44 20.21 -1.78
CA PHE A 135 9.77 20.08 -2.39
C PHE A 135 9.87 20.80 -3.74
N GLN A 136 8.84 20.69 -4.58
CA GLN A 136 8.78 21.40 -5.86
C GLN A 136 8.88 22.92 -5.68
N THR A 137 8.16 23.46 -4.70
CA THR A 137 8.14 24.90 -4.43
C THR A 137 9.52 25.38 -3.98
N HIS A 138 10.12 24.69 -3.02
CA HIS A 138 11.44 25.07 -2.52
C HIS A 138 12.56 24.91 -3.55
N PHE A 139 12.54 23.86 -4.38
CA PHE A 139 13.53 23.75 -5.45
C PHE A 139 13.38 24.86 -6.50
N LYS A 140 12.16 25.35 -6.76
CA LYS A 140 11.95 26.48 -7.67
C LYS A 140 12.51 27.78 -7.08
N GLU A 141 12.24 28.02 -5.80
CA GLU A 141 12.80 29.16 -5.06
C GLU A 141 14.34 29.11 -5.07
N ASP A 142 14.93 27.96 -4.77
CA ASP A 142 16.38 27.75 -4.77
C ASP A 142 17.00 28.02 -6.16
N THR A 143 16.35 27.57 -7.24
CA THR A 143 16.80 27.87 -8.62
C THR A 143 16.84 29.37 -8.88
N VAL A 144 15.82 30.13 -8.45
CA VAL A 144 15.79 31.60 -8.58
C VAL A 144 16.94 32.23 -7.80
N TYR A 145 17.15 31.83 -6.54
CA TYR A 145 18.27 32.33 -5.74
C TYR A 145 19.64 32.01 -6.36
N ILE A 146 19.80 30.81 -6.93
CA ILE A 146 21.05 30.42 -7.60
C ILE A 146 21.32 31.31 -8.82
N ASP A 147 20.30 31.62 -9.64
CA ASP A 147 20.50 32.50 -10.80
C ASP A 147 20.87 33.93 -10.39
N GLU A 148 20.22 34.47 -9.34
CA GLU A 148 20.58 35.77 -8.76
C GLU A 148 22.04 35.80 -8.30
N ILE A 149 22.49 34.79 -7.54
CA ILE A 149 23.88 34.65 -7.09
C ILE A 149 24.82 34.55 -8.30
N CYS A 150 24.48 33.78 -9.32
CA CYS A 150 25.28 33.68 -10.55
C CYS A 150 25.44 35.04 -11.23
N ASN A 151 24.39 35.86 -11.26
CA ASN A 151 24.44 37.21 -11.85
C ASN A 151 25.30 38.17 -11.03
N TYR A 152 25.22 38.13 -9.69
CA TYR A 152 26.12 38.91 -8.82
C TYR A 152 27.59 38.51 -9.00
N LEU A 153 27.89 37.21 -9.07
CA LEU A 153 29.25 36.71 -9.28
C LEU A 153 29.82 37.12 -10.64
N LYS A 154 29.01 37.12 -11.71
CA LYS A 154 29.42 37.62 -13.03
C LYS A 154 29.74 39.11 -13.00
N ASN A 155 28.98 39.92 -12.28
CA ASN A 155 29.28 41.34 -12.12
C ASN A 155 30.59 41.55 -11.34
N LEU A 156 30.81 40.77 -10.27
CA LEU A 156 32.06 40.79 -9.52
C LEU A 156 33.28 40.35 -10.36
N GLN A 157 33.11 39.39 -11.26
CA GLN A 157 34.19 38.97 -12.19
C GLN A 157 34.74 40.12 -13.04
N GLN A 158 33.94 41.15 -13.32
CA GLN A 158 34.38 42.30 -14.12
C GLN A 158 35.34 43.23 -13.37
N VAL A 159 35.31 43.22 -12.04
CA VAL A 159 36.06 44.16 -11.19
C VAL A 159 37.24 43.53 -10.44
N VAL A 160 37.36 42.20 -10.42
CA VAL A 160 38.44 41.50 -9.73
C VAL A 160 39.67 41.24 -10.63
N PRO A 161 40.87 41.08 -10.04
CA PRO A 161 42.07 40.64 -10.75
C PRO A 161 41.94 39.29 -11.47
N ASP A 162 42.73 39.08 -12.53
CA ASP A 162 42.60 37.92 -13.44
C ASP A 162 42.80 36.56 -12.75
N ASP A 163 43.67 36.48 -11.75
CA ASP A 163 43.91 35.27 -10.95
C ASP A 163 42.65 34.81 -10.19
N LYS A 164 41.77 35.75 -9.80
CA LYS A 164 40.51 35.44 -9.10
C LYS A 164 39.34 35.17 -10.05
N LYS A 165 39.39 35.65 -11.29
CA LYS A 165 38.33 35.41 -12.29
C LYS A 165 38.12 33.92 -12.56
N LEU A 166 39.22 33.15 -12.58
CA LEU A 166 39.18 31.70 -12.78
C LEU A 166 38.37 30.99 -11.67
N ILE A 167 38.64 31.34 -10.41
CA ILE A 167 37.95 30.76 -9.24
C ILE A 167 36.46 31.09 -9.29
N LEU A 168 36.09 32.33 -9.61
CA LEU A 168 34.69 32.74 -9.74
C LEU A 168 33.98 31.98 -10.87
N SER A 169 34.69 31.71 -11.98
CA SER A 169 34.13 30.96 -13.12
C SER A 169 33.79 29.53 -12.71
N ASP A 170 34.67 28.89 -11.93
CA ASP A 170 34.44 27.55 -11.41
C ASP A 170 33.25 27.50 -10.45
N VAL A 171 33.11 28.52 -9.57
CA VAL A 171 31.96 28.62 -8.65
C VAL A 171 30.66 28.76 -9.42
N VAL A 172 30.59 29.68 -10.40
CA VAL A 172 29.40 29.86 -11.24
C VAL A 172 29.05 28.57 -11.98
N THR A 173 30.04 27.84 -12.49
CA THR A 173 29.82 26.56 -13.18
C THR A 173 29.23 25.51 -12.24
N LYS A 174 29.73 25.40 -11.01
CA LYS A 174 29.18 24.47 -10.00
C LYS A 174 27.75 24.84 -9.58
N LEU A 175 27.46 26.13 -9.43
CA LEU A 175 26.12 26.63 -9.12
C LEU A 175 25.14 26.32 -10.25
N LYS A 176 25.50 26.57 -11.51
CA LYS A 176 24.68 26.19 -12.67
C LYS A 176 24.48 24.68 -12.81
N SER A 177 25.47 23.88 -12.42
CA SER A 177 25.30 22.42 -12.35
C SER A 177 24.27 22.02 -11.29
N MET A 178 24.25 22.69 -10.13
CA MET A 178 23.25 22.45 -9.09
C MET A 178 21.84 22.88 -9.54
N GLU A 179 21.74 24.07 -10.14
CA GLU A 179 20.53 24.60 -10.79
C GLU A 179 19.96 23.59 -11.80
N GLY A 180 20.81 23.04 -12.67
CA GLY A 180 20.43 22.04 -13.66
C GLY A 180 19.81 20.77 -13.05
N ARG A 181 20.37 20.27 -11.94
CA ARG A 181 19.81 19.09 -11.24
C ARG A 181 18.45 19.38 -10.63
N PHE A 182 18.24 20.58 -10.10
CA PHE A 182 16.93 20.96 -9.55
C PHE A 182 15.88 21.10 -10.64
N ASN A 183 16.23 21.71 -11.77
CA ASN A 183 15.33 21.82 -12.93
C ASN A 183 14.96 20.44 -13.49
N GLU A 184 15.91 19.52 -13.61
CA GLU A 184 15.64 18.13 -14.01
C GLU A 184 14.67 17.41 -13.04
N PHE A 185 14.76 17.72 -11.74
CA PHE A 185 13.90 17.12 -10.72
C PHE A 185 12.48 17.70 -10.71
N ILE A 186 12.33 19.01 -10.98
CA ILE A 186 11.04 19.70 -10.99
C ILE A 186 10.20 19.34 -12.23
N GLY A 187 10.86 19.01 -13.35
CA GLY A 187 10.22 18.76 -14.65
C GLY A 187 10.15 20.00 -15.51
#